data_AF-A0A958SG92-F1
#
_entry.id   AF-A0A958SG92-F1
#
_cell.length_a   1.000
_cell.length_b   1.000
_cell.length_c   1.000
_cell.angle_alpha   90.00
_cell.angle_beta   90.00
_cell.angle_gamma   90.00
#
_symmetry.space_group_name_H-M   'P 1'
#
loop_
_entity.id
_entity.type
_entity.pdbx_description
1 polymer ?
#
loop_
_entity_poly.entity_id
_entity_poly.type
_entity_poly.pdbx_seq_one_letter_code
_entity_poly.pdbx_strand_id
1 'polypeptide(L)'
;MNVERILIVDDEANIRRILSAVLETEGYRTVAVETLAEAREIMMAGDVQVVLTDLRLQREDGLDLLRWIREQNYFTPVIILTAHGTVDSAVDAMKQGAFDYVSKPFERSELVRVIQKAALTYKFQNHHFVKAGEPDASGFPMIGRHRTMKEVFSLVKKVAGTSSTVLICGESGTGKELVAQAIHDHSDRRKGPFIKINCAAIPSTLMESELFGYERGAFTGAVNSKPGRFELADGGTLFLDEIGEMSVEMQVKLLRVLQEQTFERVGGIRTTK
;
A
#
# COMPACT_ATOMS: atom_id res chain seq x y z
N MET A 1 3.11 6.97 -23.79
CA MET A 1 3.83 7.06 -22.50
C MET A 1 3.11 8.10 -21.67
N ASN A 2 2.56 7.75 -20.52
CA ASN A 2 1.86 8.74 -19.68
C ASN A 2 2.91 9.71 -19.15
N VAL A 3 2.83 10.95 -19.60
CA VAL A 3 3.70 12.03 -19.15
C VAL A 3 3.27 12.39 -17.74
N GLU A 4 4.18 12.25 -16.78
CA GLU A 4 3.87 12.42 -15.36
C GLU A 4 3.69 13.91 -15.03
N ARG A 5 2.57 14.29 -14.40
CA ARG A 5 2.25 15.68 -14.05
C ARG A 5 2.73 15.98 -12.62
N ILE A 6 3.62 16.96 -12.50
CA ILE A 6 4.21 17.43 -11.25
C ILE A 6 3.66 18.82 -10.93
N LEU A 7 3.12 18.99 -9.72
CA LEU A 7 2.74 20.29 -9.18
C LEU A 7 3.90 20.88 -8.40
N ILE A 8 4.27 22.12 -8.70
CA ILE A 8 5.31 22.89 -8.02
C ILE A 8 4.64 24.05 -7.29
N VAL A 9 4.90 24.18 -5.98
CA VAL A 9 4.34 25.25 -5.14
C VAL A 9 5.50 25.97 -4.47
N ASP A 10 5.74 27.21 -4.87
CA ASP A 10 6.86 28.02 -4.38
C ASP A 10 6.53 29.50 -4.63
N ASP A 11 6.73 30.40 -3.67
CA ASP A 11 6.42 31.82 -3.87
C ASP A 11 7.47 32.53 -4.75
N GLU A 12 8.68 31.98 -4.87
CA GLU A 12 9.74 32.54 -5.68
C GLU A 12 9.61 32.13 -7.16
N ALA A 13 9.27 33.10 -8.01
CA ALA A 13 9.12 32.89 -9.45
C ALA A 13 10.36 32.29 -10.14
N ASN A 14 11.56 32.61 -9.65
CA ASN A 14 12.80 32.06 -10.20
C ASN A 14 12.95 30.58 -9.88
N ILE A 15 12.61 30.14 -8.67
CA ILE A 15 12.67 28.73 -8.27
C ILE A 15 11.67 27.92 -9.09
N ARG A 16 10.43 28.42 -9.25
CA ARG A 16 9.43 27.77 -10.10
C ARG A 16 9.91 27.57 -11.54
N ARG A 17 10.55 28.59 -12.15
CA ARG A 17 11.11 28.49 -13.50
C ARG A 17 12.24 27.47 -13.60
N ILE A 18 13.16 27.46 -12.64
CA ILE A 18 14.29 26.53 -12.62
C ILE A 18 13.79 25.09 -12.46
N LEU A 19 12.90 24.83 -11.50
CA LEU A 19 12.31 23.51 -11.29
C LEU A 19 11.55 23.04 -12.52
N SER A 20 10.71 23.90 -13.11
CA SER A 20 9.96 23.56 -14.33
C SER A 20 10.91 23.19 -15.47
N ALA A 21 11.92 24.01 -15.75
CA ALA A 21 12.88 23.76 -16.83
C ALA A 21 13.66 22.45 -16.63
N VAL A 22 14.11 22.17 -15.40
CA VAL A 22 14.81 20.92 -15.06
C VAL A 22 13.91 19.71 -15.33
N LEU A 23 12.65 19.75 -14.88
CA LEU A 23 11.73 18.64 -14.96
C LEU A 23 11.18 18.42 -16.38
N GLU A 24 10.91 19.49 -17.11
CA GLU A 24 10.51 19.41 -18.53
C GLU A 24 11.62 18.79 -19.38
N THR A 25 12.89 19.07 -19.07
CA THR A 25 14.05 18.44 -19.75
C THR A 25 14.11 16.93 -19.50
N GLU A 26 13.66 16.48 -18.33
CA GLU A 26 13.56 15.06 -17.98
C GLU A 26 12.26 14.40 -18.52
N GLY A 27 11.42 15.16 -19.23
CA GLY A 27 10.20 14.66 -19.85
C GLY A 27 8.96 14.67 -18.96
N TYR A 28 8.97 15.40 -17.84
CA TYR A 28 7.80 15.63 -16.99
C TYR A 28 6.93 16.77 -17.51
N ARG A 29 5.63 16.76 -17.18
CA ARG A 29 4.76 17.92 -17.31
C ARG A 29 4.73 18.65 -15.98
N THR A 30 5.04 19.93 -15.97
CA THR A 30 5.01 20.73 -14.74
C THR A 30 3.88 21.73 -14.75
N VAL A 31 3.31 21.96 -13.57
CA VAL A 31 2.42 23.08 -13.30
C VAL A 31 2.92 23.75 -12.05
N ALA A 32 3.19 25.04 -12.15
CA ALA A 32 3.82 25.80 -11.09
C ALA A 32 2.87 26.90 -10.63
N VAL A 33 2.67 27.02 -9.32
CA VAL A 33 1.77 27.97 -8.67
C VAL A 33 2.44 28.64 -7.49
N GLU A 34 1.94 29.81 -7.10
CA GLU A 34 2.57 30.61 -6.04
C GLU A 34 1.96 30.33 -4.66
N THR A 35 0.72 29.83 -4.62
CA THR A 35 -0.08 29.75 -3.39
C THR A 35 -0.63 28.35 -3.12
N LEU A 36 -0.92 28.05 -1.85
CA LEU A 36 -1.58 26.80 -1.49
C LEU A 36 -3.02 26.73 -2.03
N ALA A 37 -3.69 27.87 -2.19
CA ALA A 37 -5.05 27.93 -2.75
C ALA A 37 -5.08 27.41 -4.20
N GLU A 38 -4.21 27.93 -5.06
CA GLU A 38 -4.07 27.47 -6.44
C GLU A 38 -3.65 26.00 -6.51
N ALA A 39 -2.75 25.58 -5.61
CA ALA A 39 -2.31 24.19 -5.52
C ALA A 39 -3.49 23.24 -5.23
N ARG A 40 -4.38 23.61 -4.31
CA ARG A 40 -5.58 22.83 -3.96
C ARG A 40 -6.55 22.73 -5.14
N GLU A 41 -6.78 23.82 -5.86
CA GLU A 41 -7.64 23.81 -7.06
C GLU A 41 -7.11 22.86 -8.13
N ILE A 42 -5.80 22.87 -8.39
CA ILE A 42 -5.18 21.95 -9.35
C ILE A 42 -5.26 20.50 -8.86
N MET A 43 -5.03 20.26 -7.58
CA MET A 43 -5.13 18.92 -6.98
C MET A 43 -6.53 18.33 -7.13
N MET A 44 -7.59 19.14 -6.98
CA MET A 44 -8.98 18.70 -7.17
C MET A 44 -9.29 18.26 -8.61
N ALA A 45 -8.53 18.70 -9.61
CA ALA A 45 -8.70 18.25 -11.00
C ALA A 45 -8.23 16.81 -11.26
N GLY A 46 -7.47 16.20 -10.33
CA GLY A 46 -7.30 14.75 -10.24
C GLY A 46 -6.21 14.08 -11.08
N ASP A 47 -5.22 14.82 -11.60
CA ASP A 47 -4.16 14.28 -12.47
C ASP A 47 -2.72 14.55 -11.98
N VAL A 48 -2.57 15.14 -10.79
CA VAL A 48 -1.25 15.41 -10.17
C VAL A 48 -0.68 14.14 -9.54
N GLN A 49 0.57 13.83 -9.89
CA GLN A 49 1.23 12.58 -9.51
C GLN A 49 2.33 12.77 -8.48
N VAL A 50 2.95 13.95 -8.44
CA VAL A 50 3.93 14.34 -7.44
C VAL A 50 3.73 15.80 -7.12
N VAL A 51 3.83 16.16 -5.85
CA VAL A 51 3.81 17.56 -5.40
C VAL A 51 5.21 17.92 -4.88
N LEU A 52 5.75 19.01 -5.36
CA LEU A 52 6.93 19.70 -4.82
C LEU A 52 6.41 20.98 -4.17
N THR A 53 6.62 21.16 -2.87
CA THR A 53 6.22 22.38 -2.17
C THR A 53 7.38 22.93 -1.36
N ASP A 54 7.58 24.24 -1.39
CA ASP A 54 8.43 24.89 -0.39
C ASP A 54 7.81 24.71 1.00
N LEU A 55 8.66 24.52 2.00
CA LEU A 55 8.28 24.46 3.41
C LEU A 55 7.74 25.82 3.88
N ARG A 56 8.33 26.92 3.40
CA ARG A 56 7.96 28.28 3.81
C ARG A 56 7.49 29.07 2.59
N LEU A 57 6.19 29.37 2.54
CA LEU A 57 5.56 30.10 1.43
C LEU A 57 5.03 31.44 1.93
N GLN A 58 5.88 32.48 2.05
CA GLN A 58 5.55 33.81 2.61
C GLN A 58 4.65 33.83 3.87
N ARG A 59 3.33 33.66 3.72
CA ARG A 59 2.30 33.66 4.77
C ARG A 59 1.71 32.28 5.09
N GLU A 60 2.12 31.24 4.37
CA GLU A 60 1.61 29.87 4.44
C GLU A 60 2.77 28.88 4.71
N ASP A 61 2.44 27.71 5.25
CA ASP A 61 3.40 26.62 5.52
C ASP A 61 3.14 25.47 4.54
N GLY A 62 4.17 24.98 3.85
CA GLY A 62 4.05 23.87 2.90
C GLY A 62 3.49 22.59 3.54
N LEU A 63 3.65 22.42 4.85
CA LEU A 63 3.05 21.31 5.60
C LEU A 63 1.51 21.40 5.67
N ASP A 64 0.92 22.58 5.53
CA ASP A 64 -0.54 22.73 5.41
C ASP A 64 -1.07 22.07 4.15
N LEU A 65 -0.31 22.11 3.05
CA LEU A 65 -0.66 21.39 1.83
C LEU A 65 -0.58 19.88 2.04
N LEU A 66 0.49 19.39 2.67
CA LEU A 66 0.64 17.97 3.00
C LEU A 66 -0.53 17.48 3.86
N ARG A 67 -0.87 18.21 4.93
CA ARG A 67 -2.00 17.86 5.80
C ARG A 67 -3.31 17.80 5.04
N TRP A 68 -3.59 18.82 4.22
CA TRP A 68 -4.79 18.86 3.41
C TRP A 68 -4.86 17.70 2.40
N ILE A 69 -3.76 17.40 1.70
CA ILE A 69 -3.67 16.26 0.75
C ILE A 69 -4.01 14.95 1.46
N ARG A 70 -3.51 14.75 2.68
CA ARG A 70 -3.81 13.56 3.49
C ARG A 70 -5.26 13.53 3.98
N GLU A 71 -5.82 14.64 4.41
CA GLU A 71 -7.23 14.75 4.83
C GLU A 71 -8.20 14.45 3.69
N GLN A 72 -7.86 14.84 2.46
CA GLN A 72 -8.64 14.50 1.26
C GLN A 72 -8.44 13.04 0.79
N ASN A 73 -7.64 12.24 1.51
CA ASN A 73 -7.26 10.88 1.14
C ASN A 73 -6.59 10.79 -0.25
N TYR A 74 -5.82 11.81 -0.65
CA TYR A 74 -4.98 11.71 -1.83
C TYR A 74 -3.70 10.93 -1.50
N PHE A 75 -3.33 10.00 -2.39
CA PHE A 75 -2.08 9.22 -2.31
C PHE A 75 -0.92 9.89 -3.05
N THR A 76 -1.07 11.18 -3.37
CA THR A 76 -0.06 11.94 -4.08
C THR A 76 1.13 12.19 -3.16
N PRO A 77 2.32 11.64 -3.45
CA PRO A 77 3.52 11.89 -2.65
C PRO A 77 3.90 13.37 -2.72
N VAL A 78 4.21 13.92 -1.54
CA VAL A 78 4.62 15.31 -1.37
C VAL A 78 6.10 15.35 -0.98
N ILE A 79 6.90 16.03 -1.78
CA ILE A 79 8.31 16.31 -1.52
C ILE A 79 8.41 17.74 -1.01
N ILE A 80 9.03 17.93 0.15
CA ILE A 80 9.23 19.25 0.76
C ILE A 80 10.58 19.82 0.32
N LEU A 81 10.59 21.05 -0.20
CA LEU A 81 11.79 21.82 -0.46
C LEU A 81 12.07 22.73 0.74
N THR A 82 13.33 22.83 1.20
CA THR A 82 13.65 23.68 2.36
C THR A 82 15.01 24.37 2.23
N ALA A 83 15.08 25.68 2.47
CA ALA A 83 16.33 26.44 2.47
C ALA A 83 17.11 26.36 3.78
N HIS A 84 16.47 25.95 4.88
CA HIS A 84 17.08 25.84 6.21
C HIS A 84 16.68 24.49 6.81
N GLY A 85 17.22 23.41 6.22
CA GLY A 85 17.03 22.05 6.71
C GLY A 85 17.75 21.85 8.04
N THR A 86 17.14 22.30 9.15
CA THR A 86 17.45 21.68 10.44
C THR A 86 16.92 20.26 10.41
N VAL A 87 17.66 19.32 11.00
CA VAL A 87 17.22 17.91 11.14
C VAL A 87 15.80 17.85 11.70
N ASP A 88 15.46 18.75 12.63
CA ASP A 88 14.15 18.80 13.27
C ASP A 88 12.99 19.10 12.29
N SER A 89 13.16 20.06 11.38
CA SER A 89 12.11 20.41 10.39
C SER A 89 11.89 19.30 9.36
N ALA A 90 12.97 18.64 8.93
CA ALA A 90 12.90 17.49 8.04
C ALA A 90 12.23 16.29 8.73
N VAL A 91 12.61 16.01 9.99
CA VAL A 91 12.00 14.95 10.80
C VAL A 91 10.52 15.20 11.01
N ASP A 92 10.11 16.45 11.27
CA ASP A 92 8.71 16.79 11.45
C ASP A 92 7.89 16.60 10.15
N ALA A 93 8.41 17.04 9.01
CA ALA A 93 7.80 16.80 7.70
C ALA A 93 7.60 15.30 7.43
N MET A 94 8.61 14.47 7.72
CA MET A 94 8.52 13.02 7.56
C MET A 94 7.50 12.39 8.52
N LYS A 95 7.43 12.83 9.78
CA LYS A 95 6.40 12.39 10.74
C LYS A 95 4.98 12.73 10.28
N GLN A 96 4.82 13.88 9.63
CA GLN A 96 3.56 14.31 9.04
C GLN A 96 3.23 13.59 7.71
N GLY A 97 4.12 12.71 7.22
CA GLY A 97 3.88 11.85 6.06
C GLY A 97 4.34 12.43 4.74
N ALA A 98 5.29 13.39 4.75
CA ALA A 98 6.01 13.76 3.55
C ALA A 98 6.71 12.51 2.96
N PHE A 99 6.80 12.46 1.64
CA PHE A 99 7.47 11.37 0.94
C PHE A 99 8.99 11.44 1.11
N ASP A 100 9.52 12.65 0.92
CA ASP A 100 10.94 12.97 1.11
C ASP A 100 11.10 14.49 1.27
N TYR A 101 12.32 14.94 1.54
CA TYR A 101 12.67 16.35 1.53
C TYR A 101 13.93 16.60 0.72
N VAL A 102 14.08 17.81 0.18
CA VAL A 102 15.25 18.24 -0.58
C VAL A 102 15.69 19.61 -0.09
N SER A 103 16.95 19.75 0.31
CA SER A 103 17.49 21.04 0.72
C SER A 103 17.80 21.95 -0.48
N LYS A 104 17.45 23.23 -0.37
CA LYS A 104 17.89 24.29 -1.28
C LYS A 104 19.25 24.81 -0.78
N PRO A 105 20.27 24.99 -1.66
CA PRO A 105 20.25 24.69 -3.10
C PRO A 105 20.31 23.17 -3.36
N PHE A 106 19.58 22.73 -4.39
CA PHE A 106 19.47 21.31 -4.75
C PHE A 106 20.32 20.96 -5.98
N GLU A 107 20.87 19.75 -6.00
CA GLU A 107 21.47 19.20 -7.20
C GLU A 107 20.41 18.59 -8.12
N ARG A 108 20.51 18.82 -9.43
CA ARG A 108 19.59 18.25 -10.43
C ARG A 108 19.45 16.73 -10.28
N SER A 109 20.56 16.02 -10.14
CA SER A 109 20.59 14.56 -10.00
C SER A 109 19.89 14.05 -8.75
N GLU A 110 19.93 14.80 -7.65
CA GLU A 110 19.23 14.46 -6.42
C GLU A 110 17.72 14.67 -6.58
N LEU A 111 17.32 15.86 -7.05
CA LEU A 111 15.91 16.20 -7.28
C LEU A 111 15.22 15.18 -8.19
N VAL A 112 15.85 14.86 -9.33
CA VAL A 112 15.30 13.91 -10.31
C VAL A 112 15.17 12.51 -9.70
N ARG A 113 16.15 12.06 -8.90
CA ARG A 113 16.11 10.75 -8.24
C ARG A 113 14.95 10.65 -7.24
N VAL A 114 14.76 11.67 -6.42
CA VAL A 114 13.67 11.73 -5.43
C VAL A 114 12.31 11.73 -6.14
N ILE A 115 12.17 12.51 -7.21
CA ILE A 115 10.94 12.58 -8.00
C ILE A 115 10.65 11.25 -8.70
N GLN A 116 11.65 10.60 -9.31
CA GLN A 116 11.46 9.27 -9.92
C GLN A 116 10.95 8.26 -8.90
N LYS A 117 11.52 8.27 -7.68
CA LYS A 117 11.08 7.41 -6.58
C LYS A 117 9.64 7.74 -6.17
N ALA A 118 9.30 9.03 -6.05
CA ALA A 118 7.96 9.49 -5.71
C ALA A 118 6.93 9.09 -6.77
N ALA A 119 7.21 9.34 -8.06
CA ALA A 119 6.32 8.99 -9.15
C ALA A 119 6.11 7.47 -9.28
N LEU A 120 7.15 6.67 -9.03
CA LEU A 120 7.02 5.22 -8.90
C LEU A 120 6.09 4.86 -7.73
N THR A 121 6.28 5.45 -6.55
CA THR A 121 5.39 5.23 -5.40
C THR A 121 3.96 5.64 -5.69
N TYR A 122 3.73 6.78 -6.36
CA TYR A 122 2.41 7.18 -6.82
C TYR A 122 1.83 6.16 -7.78
N LYS A 123 2.59 5.65 -8.75
CA LYS A 123 2.11 4.58 -9.64
C LYS A 123 1.73 3.33 -8.86
N PHE A 124 2.52 2.90 -7.87
CA PHE A 124 2.18 1.74 -7.05
C PHE A 124 0.94 1.98 -6.18
N GLN A 125 0.85 3.12 -5.50
CA GLN A 125 -0.28 3.45 -4.61
C GLN A 125 -1.55 3.78 -5.38
N ASN A 126 -1.45 4.50 -6.49
CA ASN A 126 -2.57 4.81 -7.36
C ASN A 126 -2.96 3.58 -8.21
N HIS A 127 -2.08 2.61 -8.48
CA HIS A 127 -2.50 1.29 -8.96
C HIS A 127 -3.22 0.47 -7.89
N HIS A 128 -3.01 0.73 -6.60
CA HIS A 128 -3.81 0.17 -5.51
C HIS A 128 -5.15 0.91 -5.30
N PHE A 129 -5.25 2.23 -5.58
CA PHE A 129 -6.45 3.03 -5.32
C PHE A 129 -7.33 3.36 -6.54
N VAL A 130 -6.76 3.48 -7.75
CA VAL A 130 -7.52 3.51 -9.03
C VAL A 130 -8.13 2.14 -9.35
N LYS A 131 -8.04 1.19 -8.41
CA LYS A 131 -8.70 -0.12 -8.45
C LYS A 131 -9.74 -0.33 -7.36
N ALA A 132 -10.33 0.76 -6.87
CA ALA A 132 -11.70 0.75 -6.35
C ALA A 132 -12.73 1.22 -7.40
N GLY A 133 -12.29 1.76 -8.55
CA GLY A 133 -13.14 2.27 -9.62
C GLY A 133 -12.94 1.49 -10.92
N GLU A 134 -13.89 0.61 -11.20
CA GLU A 134 -14.07 -0.19 -12.41
C GLU A 134 -12.95 -1.19 -12.77
N PRO A 135 -13.26 -2.50 -12.78
CA PRO A 135 -12.35 -3.46 -13.39
C PRO A 135 -12.14 -3.07 -14.86
N ASP A 136 -10.88 -3.10 -15.33
CA ASP A 136 -10.62 -3.36 -16.75
C ASP A 136 -11.55 -4.50 -17.20
N ALA A 137 -11.96 -4.57 -18.47
CA ALA A 137 -12.92 -5.58 -18.98
C ALA A 137 -12.55 -7.04 -18.63
N SER A 138 -11.35 -7.26 -18.08
CA SER A 138 -10.83 -8.48 -17.48
C SER A 138 -11.27 -8.79 -16.03
N GLY A 139 -11.61 -7.82 -15.16
CA GLY A 139 -12.05 -8.06 -13.77
C GLY A 139 -11.00 -7.84 -12.68
N PHE A 140 -9.72 -7.64 -13.00
CA PHE A 140 -8.62 -7.91 -12.05
C PHE A 140 -7.99 -6.68 -11.35
N PRO A 141 -7.61 -6.81 -10.05
CA PRO A 141 -6.85 -5.80 -9.30
C PRO A 141 -5.37 -5.66 -9.73
N MET A 142 -4.87 -6.41 -10.73
CA MET A 142 -3.51 -6.24 -11.30
C MET A 142 -3.53 -5.78 -12.78
N ILE A 143 -2.60 -4.91 -13.21
CA ILE A 143 -2.47 -4.49 -14.61
C ILE A 143 -1.44 -5.40 -15.28
N GLY A 144 -1.85 -6.15 -16.30
CA GLY A 144 -0.98 -7.10 -16.98
C GLY A 144 -1.39 -7.33 -18.42
N ARG A 145 -0.87 -6.51 -19.35
CA ARG A 145 -1.18 -6.65 -20.79
C ARG A 145 -0.34 -7.72 -21.49
N HIS A 146 0.76 -8.14 -20.88
CA HIS A 146 1.65 -9.19 -21.40
C HIS A 146 0.99 -10.57 -21.39
N ARG A 147 1.35 -11.44 -22.33
CA ARG A 147 0.77 -12.79 -22.49
C ARG A 147 0.81 -13.62 -21.20
N THR A 148 1.94 -13.58 -20.49
CA THR A 148 2.14 -14.28 -19.21
C THR A 148 1.12 -13.87 -18.15
N MET A 149 0.79 -12.57 -18.07
CA MET A 149 -0.22 -12.09 -17.12
C MET A 149 -1.64 -12.48 -17.54
N LYS A 150 -1.93 -12.55 -18.84
CA LYS A 150 -3.20 -13.09 -19.32
C LYS A 150 -3.40 -14.55 -18.94
N GLU A 151 -2.32 -15.34 -18.95
CA GLU A 151 -2.33 -16.74 -18.50
C GLU A 151 -2.59 -16.83 -16.98
N VAL A 152 -1.94 -15.99 -16.18
CA VAL A 152 -2.22 -15.86 -14.73
C VAL A 152 -3.69 -15.49 -14.48
N PHE A 153 -4.22 -14.48 -15.18
CA PHE A 153 -5.62 -14.07 -15.05
C PHE A 153 -6.60 -15.18 -15.46
N SER A 154 -6.30 -15.93 -16.52
CA SER A 154 -7.08 -17.10 -16.92
C SER A 154 -7.09 -18.18 -15.83
N LEU A 155 -5.93 -18.42 -15.21
CA LEU A 155 -5.83 -19.37 -14.09
C LEU A 155 -6.62 -18.89 -12.88
N VAL A 156 -6.51 -17.61 -12.50
CA VAL A 156 -7.28 -17.02 -11.40
C VAL A 156 -8.78 -17.23 -11.61
N LYS A 157 -9.32 -16.92 -12.80
CA LYS A 157 -10.75 -17.16 -13.11
C LYS A 157 -11.16 -18.61 -12.96
N LYS A 158 -10.30 -19.55 -13.35
CA LYS A 158 -10.57 -20.99 -13.22
C LYS A 158 -10.57 -21.45 -11.77
N VAL A 159 -9.60 -21.01 -10.96
CA VAL A 159 -9.48 -21.45 -9.57
C VAL A 159 -10.45 -20.72 -8.64
N ALA A 160 -10.86 -19.48 -8.96
CA ALA A 160 -11.77 -18.69 -8.14
C ALA A 160 -13.14 -19.37 -7.95
N GLY A 161 -13.63 -20.10 -8.95
CA GLY A 161 -14.87 -20.88 -8.86
C GLY A 161 -14.72 -22.22 -8.11
N THR A 162 -13.59 -22.47 -7.45
CA THR A 162 -13.32 -23.73 -6.73
C THR A 162 -13.12 -23.48 -5.25
N SER A 163 -13.31 -24.50 -4.42
CA SER A 163 -12.99 -24.47 -2.99
C SER A 163 -11.55 -24.93 -2.69
N SER A 164 -10.71 -25.07 -3.70
CA SER A 164 -9.35 -25.60 -3.56
C SER A 164 -8.39 -24.56 -2.98
N THR A 165 -7.44 -25.02 -2.16
CA THR A 165 -6.32 -24.19 -1.68
C THR A 165 -5.40 -23.84 -2.86
N VAL A 166 -5.01 -22.56 -2.96
CA VAL A 166 -4.14 -22.05 -4.03
C VAL A 166 -2.79 -21.64 -3.45
N LEU A 167 -1.70 -22.13 -4.05
CA LEU A 167 -0.34 -21.68 -3.76
C LEU A 167 0.09 -20.63 -4.79
N ILE A 168 0.50 -19.45 -4.32
CA ILE A 168 0.95 -18.34 -5.17
C ILE A 168 2.45 -18.17 -4.98
N CYS A 169 3.22 -18.38 -6.05
CA CYS A 169 4.68 -18.24 -6.05
C CYS A 169 5.12 -17.03 -6.86
N GLY A 170 6.22 -16.40 -6.44
CA GLY A 170 6.80 -15.25 -7.12
C GLY A 170 7.75 -14.49 -6.20
N GLU A 171 8.67 -13.73 -6.79
CA GLU A 171 9.60 -12.88 -6.05
C GLU A 171 8.86 -11.83 -5.19
N SER A 172 9.57 -11.24 -4.22
CA SER A 172 9.00 -10.16 -3.41
C SER A 172 8.58 -8.98 -4.28
N GLY A 173 7.45 -8.34 -3.97
CA GLY A 173 6.93 -7.20 -4.72
C GLY A 173 6.29 -7.52 -6.08
N THR A 174 6.15 -8.79 -6.48
CA THR A 174 5.52 -9.18 -7.77
C THR A 174 3.99 -9.14 -7.80
N GLY A 175 3.35 -8.71 -6.72
CA GLY A 175 1.88 -8.57 -6.65
C GLY A 175 1.13 -9.86 -6.27
N LYS A 176 1.76 -10.80 -5.56
CA LYS A 176 1.12 -12.04 -5.07
C LYS A 176 -0.17 -11.77 -4.28
N GLU A 177 -0.16 -10.74 -3.44
CA GLU A 177 -1.33 -10.32 -2.67
C GLU A 177 -2.49 -9.87 -3.58
N LEU A 178 -2.19 -9.17 -4.69
CA LEU A 178 -3.20 -8.77 -5.68
C LEU A 178 -3.80 -9.98 -6.38
N VAL A 179 -3.00 -11.02 -6.64
CA VAL A 179 -3.49 -12.29 -7.19
C VAL A 179 -4.41 -12.99 -6.18
N ALA A 180 -4.07 -13.02 -4.91
CA ALA A 180 -4.91 -13.59 -3.86
C ALA A 180 -6.26 -12.85 -3.73
N GLN A 181 -6.21 -11.51 -3.70
CA GLN A 181 -7.41 -10.66 -3.69
C GLN A 181 -8.27 -10.93 -4.94
N ALA A 182 -7.65 -11.03 -6.11
CA ALA A 182 -8.36 -11.33 -7.34
C ALA A 182 -9.10 -12.68 -7.31
N ILE A 183 -8.48 -13.71 -6.74
CA ILE A 183 -9.12 -15.02 -6.54
C ILE A 183 -10.37 -14.85 -5.67
N HIS A 184 -10.25 -14.13 -4.55
CA HIS A 184 -11.37 -13.88 -3.65
C HIS A 184 -12.51 -13.12 -4.35
N ASP A 185 -12.21 -12.01 -5.02
CA ASP A 185 -13.20 -11.13 -5.67
C ASP A 185 -14.00 -11.85 -6.78
N HIS A 186 -13.39 -12.85 -7.43
CA HIS A 186 -14.02 -13.66 -8.48
C HIS A 186 -14.60 -14.98 -7.98
N SER A 187 -14.49 -15.27 -6.68
CA SER A 187 -15.01 -16.50 -6.10
C SER A 187 -16.47 -16.37 -5.66
N ASP A 188 -17.09 -17.52 -5.35
CA ASP A 188 -18.40 -17.57 -4.72
C ASP A 188 -18.41 -16.93 -3.31
N ARG A 189 -17.22 -16.72 -2.71
CA ARG A 189 -17.02 -16.15 -1.38
C ARG A 189 -16.69 -14.67 -1.39
N ARG A 190 -16.77 -13.98 -2.53
CA ARG A 190 -16.45 -12.54 -2.68
C ARG A 190 -17.20 -11.57 -1.77
N LYS A 191 -18.31 -12.02 -1.15
CA LYS A 191 -19.09 -11.24 -0.17
C LYS A 191 -18.65 -11.49 1.28
N GLY A 192 -17.88 -12.55 1.50
CA GLY A 192 -17.31 -12.90 2.79
C GLY A 192 -16.02 -12.14 3.10
N PRO A 193 -15.46 -12.33 4.29
CA PRO A 193 -14.23 -11.65 4.69
C PRO A 193 -13.02 -12.11 3.88
N PHE A 194 -12.12 -11.18 3.54
CA PHE A 194 -10.78 -11.48 3.04
C PHE A 194 -9.75 -11.14 4.12
N ILE A 195 -9.35 -12.14 4.90
CA ILE A 195 -8.41 -11.98 6.02
C ILE A 195 -7.00 -12.23 5.53
N LYS A 196 -6.11 -11.26 5.74
CA LYS A 196 -4.69 -11.38 5.38
C LYS A 196 -3.84 -11.53 6.64
N ILE A 197 -2.83 -12.37 6.58
CA ILE A 197 -1.81 -12.50 7.61
C ILE A 197 -0.45 -12.63 6.94
N ASN A 198 0.50 -11.79 7.34
CA ASN A 198 1.90 -11.94 6.97
C ASN A 198 2.58 -12.78 8.07
N CYS A 199 3.05 -13.97 7.70
CA CYS A 199 3.65 -14.91 8.63
C CYS A 199 5.01 -14.42 9.16
N ALA A 200 5.81 -13.70 8.37
CA ALA A 200 7.10 -13.17 8.82
C ALA A 200 6.97 -12.01 9.82
N ALA A 201 5.86 -11.27 9.76
CA ALA A 201 5.63 -10.11 10.63
C ALA A 201 5.19 -10.48 12.06
N ILE A 202 4.82 -11.74 12.31
CA ILE A 202 4.29 -12.19 13.60
C ILE A 202 5.34 -13.05 14.31
N PRO A 203 5.70 -12.74 15.57
CA PRO A 203 6.58 -13.59 16.36
C PRO A 203 6.05 -15.03 16.40
N SER A 204 6.93 -16.01 16.22
CA SER A 204 6.56 -17.44 16.18
C SER A 204 5.76 -17.89 17.41
N THR A 205 6.06 -17.32 18.58
CA THR A 205 5.38 -17.57 19.85
C THR A 205 3.93 -17.07 19.90
N LEU A 206 3.57 -16.10 19.04
CA LEU A 206 2.22 -15.52 18.95
C LEU A 206 1.45 -16.02 17.73
N MET A 207 2.12 -16.69 16.78
CA MET A 207 1.50 -17.12 15.54
C MET A 207 0.33 -18.09 15.76
N GLU A 208 0.47 -18.98 16.73
CA GLU A 208 -0.59 -19.94 17.06
C GLU A 208 -1.85 -19.24 17.58
N SER A 209 -1.69 -18.33 18.54
CA SER A 209 -2.81 -17.61 19.15
C SER A 209 -3.44 -16.58 18.20
N GLU A 210 -2.69 -16.04 17.24
CA GLU A 210 -3.25 -15.22 16.17
C GLU A 210 -4.07 -16.05 15.17
N LEU A 211 -3.57 -17.20 14.71
CA LEU A 211 -4.26 -18.03 13.72
C LEU A 211 -5.50 -18.74 14.29
N PHE A 212 -5.36 -19.38 15.45
CA PHE A 212 -6.41 -20.21 16.04
C PHE A 212 -7.20 -19.52 17.13
N GLY A 213 -6.75 -18.37 17.63
CA GLY A 213 -7.37 -17.72 18.78
C GLY A 213 -6.98 -18.40 20.10
N TYR A 214 -7.48 -17.85 21.20
CA TYR A 214 -7.20 -18.40 22.53
C TYR A 214 -8.39 -18.23 23.46
N GLU A 215 -8.50 -19.16 24.41
CA GLU A 215 -9.45 -19.06 25.51
C GLU A 215 -8.86 -18.29 26.70
N ARG A 216 -9.74 -17.80 27.57
CA ARG A 216 -9.31 -17.14 28.80
C ARG A 216 -8.48 -18.10 29.65
N GLY A 217 -7.29 -17.66 30.06
CA GLY A 217 -6.37 -18.45 30.89
C GLY A 217 -5.46 -19.39 30.11
N ALA A 218 -5.44 -19.33 28.77
CA ALA A 218 -4.58 -20.18 27.95
C ALA A 218 -3.06 -19.95 28.17
N PHE A 219 -2.66 -18.73 28.54
CA PHE A 219 -1.29 -18.37 28.89
C PHE A 219 -1.28 -17.15 29.84
N THR A 220 -0.11 -16.82 30.40
CA THR A 220 0.09 -15.64 31.25
C THR A 220 -0.24 -14.36 30.48
N GLY A 221 -1.32 -13.68 30.87
CA GLY A 221 -1.83 -12.48 30.19
C GLY A 221 -3.12 -12.70 29.38
N ALA A 222 -3.60 -13.94 29.22
CA ALA A 222 -4.86 -14.26 28.56
C ALA A 222 -6.09 -13.93 29.44
N VAL A 223 -6.34 -12.64 29.70
CA VAL A 223 -7.42 -12.17 30.59
C VAL A 223 -8.81 -12.42 30.00
N ASN A 224 -8.94 -12.36 28.67
CA ASN A 224 -10.16 -12.61 27.90
C ASN A 224 -9.89 -13.63 26.80
N SER A 225 -10.93 -14.23 26.23
CA SER A 225 -10.80 -15.02 24.99
C SER A 225 -10.75 -14.10 23.76
N LYS A 226 -10.07 -14.55 22.70
CA LYS A 226 -9.93 -13.83 21.42
C LYS A 226 -10.12 -14.81 20.25
N PRO A 227 -10.96 -14.49 19.25
CA PRO A 227 -11.11 -15.32 18.06
C PRO A 227 -9.85 -15.28 17.18
N GLY A 228 -9.53 -16.40 16.55
CA GLY A 228 -8.40 -16.53 15.62
C GLY A 228 -8.71 -16.04 14.21
N ARG A 229 -7.68 -15.94 13.36
CA ARG A 229 -7.84 -15.58 11.93
C ARG A 229 -8.68 -16.59 11.16
N PHE A 230 -8.65 -17.87 11.52
CA PHE A 230 -9.54 -18.86 10.90
C PHE A 230 -11.02 -18.53 11.15
N GLU A 231 -11.38 -18.18 12.38
CA GLU A 231 -12.76 -17.78 12.72
C GLU A 231 -13.17 -16.48 12.03
N LEU A 232 -12.27 -15.50 12.01
CA LEU A 232 -12.53 -14.22 11.34
C LEU A 232 -12.67 -14.36 9.83
N ALA A 233 -12.11 -15.43 9.25
CA ALA A 233 -12.17 -15.74 7.83
C ALA A 233 -13.32 -16.69 7.46
N ASP A 234 -14.15 -17.09 8.43
CA ASP A 234 -15.28 -17.98 8.17
C ASP A 234 -16.24 -17.38 7.12
N GLY A 235 -16.73 -18.25 6.23
CA GLY A 235 -17.50 -17.86 5.05
C GLY A 235 -16.72 -17.07 3.98
N GLY A 236 -15.41 -16.85 4.19
CA GLY A 236 -14.56 -16.01 3.35
C GLY A 236 -13.29 -16.69 2.87
N THR A 237 -12.17 -15.97 2.92
CA THR A 237 -10.85 -16.42 2.47
C THR A 237 -9.77 -15.93 3.42
N LEU A 238 -8.88 -16.84 3.81
CA LEU A 238 -7.67 -16.55 4.57
C LEU A 238 -6.46 -16.59 3.64
N PHE A 239 -5.74 -15.48 3.51
CA PHE A 239 -4.50 -15.38 2.77
C PHE A 239 -3.31 -15.37 3.71
N LEU A 240 -2.46 -16.40 3.60
CA LEU A 240 -1.22 -16.57 4.35
C LEU A 240 -0.04 -16.11 3.48
N ASP A 241 0.47 -14.90 3.71
CA ASP A 241 1.65 -14.39 3.01
C ASP A 241 2.94 -14.82 3.71
N GLU A 242 3.98 -15.06 2.92
CA GLU A 242 5.28 -15.56 3.40
C GLU A 242 5.15 -16.84 4.24
N ILE A 243 4.28 -17.77 3.83
CA ILE A 243 4.01 -19.04 4.52
C ILE A 243 5.26 -19.91 4.76
N GLY A 244 6.33 -19.69 3.99
CA GLY A 244 7.63 -20.36 4.19
C GLY A 244 8.31 -20.00 5.50
N GLU A 245 7.98 -18.85 6.10
CA GLU A 245 8.53 -18.40 7.39
C GLU A 245 7.82 -19.02 8.60
N MET A 246 6.76 -19.82 8.39
CA MET A 246 6.09 -20.54 9.48
C MET A 246 7.00 -21.63 10.05
N SER A 247 7.00 -21.77 11.39
CA SER A 247 7.71 -22.88 12.05
C SER A 247 7.14 -24.25 11.64
N VAL A 248 7.97 -25.29 11.68
CA VAL A 248 7.56 -26.66 11.34
C VAL A 248 6.36 -27.12 12.19
N GLU A 249 6.36 -26.79 13.48
CA GLU A 249 5.25 -27.11 14.39
C GLU A 249 3.93 -26.47 13.95
N MET A 250 3.97 -25.22 13.50
CA MET A 250 2.81 -24.51 12.97
C MET A 250 2.35 -25.08 11.63
N GLN A 251 3.27 -25.50 10.76
CA GLN A 251 2.94 -26.16 9.49
C GLN A 251 2.17 -27.47 9.72
N VAL A 252 2.52 -28.25 10.75
CA VAL A 252 1.79 -29.47 11.13
C VAL A 252 0.35 -29.15 11.55
N LYS A 253 0.15 -28.10 12.34
CA LYS A 253 -1.19 -27.65 12.75
C LYS A 253 -2.01 -27.14 11.56
N LEU A 254 -1.39 -26.33 10.70
CA LEU A 254 -2.03 -25.84 9.48
C LEU A 254 -2.46 -26.99 8.57
N LEU A 255 -1.62 -28.02 8.39
CA LEU A 255 -1.95 -29.19 7.60
C LEU A 255 -3.22 -29.89 8.11
N ARG A 256 -3.36 -30.06 9.43
CA ARG A 256 -4.57 -30.63 10.03
C ARG A 256 -5.80 -29.79 9.70
N VAL A 257 -5.72 -28.46 9.81
CA VAL A 257 -6.85 -27.58 9.46
C VAL A 257 -7.21 -27.70 7.98
N LEU A 258 -6.21 -27.77 7.10
CA LEU A 258 -6.47 -27.91 5.66
C LEU A 258 -7.10 -29.27 5.29
N GLN A 259 -6.80 -30.33 6.05
CA GLN A 259 -7.34 -31.68 5.82
C GLN A 259 -8.70 -31.90 6.47
N GLU A 260 -8.84 -31.52 7.74
CA GLU A 260 -10.00 -31.82 8.58
C GLU A 260 -11.05 -30.70 8.56
N GLN A 261 -10.66 -29.50 8.11
CA GLN A 261 -11.46 -28.26 8.22
C GLN A 261 -11.96 -28.03 9.64
N THR A 262 -11.09 -28.33 10.61
CA THR A 262 -11.34 -28.13 12.04
C THR A 262 -10.09 -27.68 12.76
N PHE A 263 -10.26 -26.92 13.83
CA PHE A 263 -9.17 -26.54 14.72
C PHE A 263 -9.68 -26.29 16.15
N GLU A 264 -8.75 -26.15 17.08
CA GLU A 264 -9.02 -25.82 18.48
C GLU A 264 -8.31 -24.51 18.83
N ARG A 265 -8.96 -23.67 19.63
CA ARG A 265 -8.31 -22.49 20.21
C ARG A 265 -7.22 -22.91 21.17
N VAL A 266 -6.19 -22.07 21.32
CA VAL A 266 -5.14 -22.31 22.33
C VAL A 266 -5.77 -22.35 23.72
N GLY A 267 -5.51 -23.43 24.47
CA GLY A 267 -6.07 -23.67 25.80
C GLY A 267 -7.55 -24.09 25.80
N GLY A 268 -8.18 -24.25 24.63
CA GLY A 268 -9.53 -24.76 24.49
C GLY A 268 -9.58 -26.26 24.23
N ILE A 269 -10.71 -26.90 24.55
CA ILE A 269 -11.01 -28.30 24.24
C ILE A 269 -12.17 -28.44 23.23
N ARG A 270 -12.65 -27.30 22.71
CA ARG A 270 -13.77 -27.23 21.78
C ARG A 270 -13.25 -27.12 20.37
N THR A 271 -13.57 -28.13 19.56
CA THR A 271 -13.29 -28.13 18.12
C THR A 271 -14.24 -27.17 17.41
N THR A 272 -13.67 -26.24 16.64
CA THR A 272 -14.36 -25.33 15.72
C THR A 272 -14.24 -25.88 14.30
N LYS A 273 -15.33 -25.84 13.54
CA LYS A 273 -15.39 -26.12 12.10
C LYS A 273 -15.30 -24.82 11.32
#